data_AF-A0A8S2RT64-F1
#
_entry.id   AF-A0A8S2RT64-F1
#
_cell.length_a   1.000
_cell.length_b   1.000
_cell.length_c   1.000
_cell.angle_alpha   90.00
_cell.angle_beta   90.00
_cell.angle_gamma   90.00
#
_symmetry.space_group_name_H-M   'P 1'
#
loop_
_entity.id
_entity.type
_entity.pdbx_description
1 polymer ?
#
loop_
_entity_poly.entity_id
_entity_poly.type
_entity_poly.pdbx_seq_one_letter_code
_entity_poly.pdbx_strand_id
1 'polypeptide(L)'
;MVDGTTSDPLPVSCGVSQGSVLGPVLFLIFIDDLPLGLTSTWKLFGDDVSLYSDADDLGGAVSTMNDDLDRINLWSKQWSLPLNINKC
;
A
#
# COMPACT_ATOMS: atom_id res chain seq x y z
N MET A 1 33.93 12.05 -5.84
CA MET A 1 35.34 12.26 -6.19
C MET A 1 35.92 13.21 -5.17
N VAL A 2 36.85 12.73 -4.36
CA VAL A 2 37.71 13.58 -3.53
C VAL A 2 39.12 13.20 -3.96
N ASP A 3 39.88 14.18 -4.43
CA ASP A 3 41.27 13.98 -4.88
C ASP A 3 41.48 12.84 -5.90
N GLY A 4 40.51 12.66 -6.82
CA GLY A 4 40.62 11.68 -7.91
C GLY A 4 40.24 10.24 -7.56
N THR A 5 39.87 9.95 -6.32
CA THR A 5 39.42 8.63 -5.87
C THR A 5 37.88 8.57 -5.78
N THR A 6 37.32 7.42 -6.18
CA THR A 6 35.90 7.06 -6.05
C THR A 6 35.76 5.89 -5.08
N SER A 7 34.73 5.93 -4.24
CA SER A 7 34.38 4.84 -3.33
C SER A 7 33.68 3.71 -4.07
N ASP A 8 33.69 2.52 -3.46
CA ASP A 8 32.91 1.38 -3.93
C ASP A 8 31.41 1.61 -3.72
N PRO A 9 30.54 1.31 -4.69
CA PRO A 9 29.10 1.38 -4.53
C PRO A 9 28.61 0.36 -3.47
N LEU A 10 27.66 0.81 -2.64
CA LEU A 10 27.04 0.02 -1.58
C LEU A 10 25.60 -0.37 -1.94
N PRO A 11 25.10 -1.51 -1.43
CA PRO A 11 23.84 -2.08 -1.87
C PRO A 11 22.60 -1.34 -1.33
N VAL A 12 21.56 -1.32 -2.16
CA VAL A 12 20.19 -0.93 -1.79
C VAL A 12 19.51 -2.14 -1.14
N SER A 13 19.03 -2.01 0.09
CA SER A 13 18.51 -3.14 0.89
C SER A 13 17.01 -3.40 0.76
N CYS A 14 16.23 -2.44 0.24
CA CYS A 14 14.82 -2.60 -0.14
C CYS A 14 14.29 -1.31 -0.81
N GLY A 15 13.18 -1.42 -1.54
CA GLY A 15 12.50 -0.29 -2.17
C GLY A 15 12.96 0.03 -3.60
N VAL A 16 12.28 0.99 -4.23
CA VAL A 16 12.63 1.51 -5.57
C VAL A 16 13.15 2.93 -5.43
N SER A 17 14.11 3.33 -6.25
CA SER A 17 14.63 4.69 -6.25
C SER A 17 13.52 5.70 -6.61
N GLN A 18 13.33 6.68 -5.71
CA GLN A 18 12.40 7.78 -5.95
C GLN A 18 12.89 8.60 -7.15
N GLY A 19 11.97 8.97 -8.05
CA GLY A 19 12.30 9.63 -9.31
C GLY A 19 12.64 8.68 -10.46
N SER A 20 12.57 7.36 -10.24
CA SER A 20 12.57 6.41 -11.35
C SER A 20 11.23 6.46 -12.09
N VAL A 21 11.29 6.37 -13.42
CA VAL A 21 10.10 6.28 -14.29
C VAL A 21 9.29 5.00 -14.00
N LEU A 22 9.98 3.93 -13.60
CA LEU A 22 9.37 2.62 -13.35
C LEU A 22 8.85 2.44 -11.92
N GLY A 23 9.33 3.21 -10.96
CA GLY A 23 8.93 3.07 -9.55
C GLY A 23 7.42 3.08 -9.32
N PRO A 24 6.66 4.04 -9.90
CA PRO A 24 5.20 4.05 -9.78
C PRO A 24 4.54 2.81 -10.38
N VAL A 25 5.00 2.33 -11.53
CA VAL A 25 4.43 1.14 -12.19
C VAL A 25 4.69 -0.12 -11.37
N LEU A 26 5.91 -0.27 -10.86
CA LEU A 26 6.29 -1.39 -9.99
C LEU A 26 5.50 -1.38 -8.68
N PHE A 27 5.24 -0.20 -8.12
CA PHE A 27 4.41 -0.06 -6.93
C PHE A 27 2.97 -0.49 -7.19
N LEU A 28 2.37 -0.09 -8.33
CA LEU A 28 1.02 -0.51 -8.70
C LEU A 28 0.90 -2.03 -8.86
N ILE A 29 1.90 -2.68 -9.48
CA ILE A 29 1.94 -4.14 -9.59
C ILE A 29 2.06 -4.80 -8.21
N PHE A 30 2.82 -4.19 -7.29
CA PHE A 30 3.02 -4.72 -5.95
C PHE A 30 1.74 -4.70 -5.10
N ILE A 31 0.89 -3.69 -5.25
CA ILE A 31 -0.35 -3.55 -4.45
C ILE A 31 -1.58 -4.20 -5.10
N ASP A 32 -1.46 -4.75 -6.31
CA ASP A 32 -2.60 -5.22 -7.12
C ASP A 32 -3.38 -6.37 -6.46
N ASP A 33 -2.77 -7.09 -5.51
CA ASP A 33 -3.39 -8.17 -4.76
C ASP A 33 -4.07 -7.72 -3.45
N LEU A 34 -3.82 -6.49 -2.98
CA LEU A 34 -4.47 -5.91 -1.80
C LEU A 34 -6.00 -6.01 -1.82
N PRO A 35 -6.70 -5.72 -2.95
CA PRO A 35 -8.15 -5.76 -2.97
C PRO A 35 -8.71 -7.19 -3.04
N LEU A 36 -7.86 -8.22 -3.20
CA LEU A 36 -8.31 -9.60 -3.25
C LEU A 36 -8.86 -10.01 -1.89
N GLY A 37 -10.18 -10.15 -1.82
CA GLY A 37 -10.89 -10.50 -0.60
C GLY A 37 -11.44 -9.29 0.16
N LEU A 38 -11.45 -8.08 -0.40
CA LEU A 38 -12.28 -7.01 0.13
C LEU A 38 -13.74 -7.18 -0.32
N THR A 39 -14.66 -6.88 0.59
CA THR A 39 -16.11 -7.06 0.36
C THR A 39 -16.78 -5.74 0.00
N SER A 40 -16.29 -4.65 0.57
CA SER A 40 -16.71 -3.29 0.29
C SER A 40 -16.36 -2.89 -1.15
N THR A 41 -17.05 -1.87 -1.66
CA THR A 41 -16.57 -1.21 -2.87
C THR A 41 -15.25 -0.51 -2.54
N TRP A 42 -14.25 -0.60 -3.41
CA TRP A 42 -12.93 -0.06 -3.14
C TRP A 42 -12.38 0.72 -4.33
N LYS A 43 -11.40 1.58 -4.04
CA LYS A 43 -10.62 2.28 -5.05
C LYS A 43 -9.16 2.35 -4.61
N LEU A 44 -8.26 2.07 -5.54
CA LEU A 44 -6.81 2.22 -5.37
C LEU A 44 -6.30 3.36 -6.23
N PHE A 45 -5.44 4.21 -5.65
CA PHE A 45 -4.74 5.26 -6.37
C PHE A 45 -3.40 5.55 -5.71
N GLY A 46 -2.30 5.12 -6.35
CA GLY A 46 -1.00 5.19 -5.69
C GLY A 46 -1.05 4.42 -4.37
N ASP A 47 -0.55 5.01 -3.29
CA ASP A 47 -0.55 4.44 -1.94
C ASP A 47 -1.90 4.57 -1.19
N ASP A 48 -2.87 5.28 -1.76
CA ASP A 48 -4.19 5.47 -1.15
C ASP A 48 -5.14 4.34 -1.54
N VAL A 49 -5.78 3.75 -0.52
CA VAL A 49 -6.96 2.87 -0.68
C VAL A 49 -8.17 3.52 -0.02
N SER A 50 -9.32 3.49 -0.69
CA SER A 50 -10.59 3.99 -0.15
C SER A 50 -11.62 2.88 -0.18
N LEU A 51 -12.35 2.69 0.92
CA LEU A 51 -13.47 1.76 1.05
C LEU A 51 -14.80 2.54 1.07
N TYR A 52 -15.81 1.98 0.44
CA TYR A 52 -17.15 2.53 0.34
C TYR A 52 -18.18 1.41 0.59
N SER A 53 -19.23 1.75 1.34
CA SER A 53 -20.41 0.89 1.48
C SER A 53 -21.66 1.71 1.25
N ASP A 54 -22.75 1.00 0.92
CA ASP A 54 -24.08 1.59 0.96
C ASP A 54 -24.51 1.85 2.41
N ALA A 55 -25.40 2.81 2.62
CA ALA A 55 -25.91 3.20 3.94
C ALA A 55 -27.29 2.58 4.25
N ASP A 56 -27.88 1.82 3.32
CA ASP A 56 -29.18 1.16 3.48
C ASP A 56 -29.21 0.21 4.70
N ASP A 57 -28.11 -0.49 4.98
CA ASP A 57 -27.87 -1.22 6.22
C ASP A 57 -26.57 -0.76 6.89
N LEU A 58 -26.69 0.24 7.76
CA LEU A 58 -25.55 0.78 8.50
C LEU A 58 -24.84 -0.26 9.36
N GLY A 59 -25.59 -1.22 9.93
CA GLY A 59 -25.01 -2.26 10.79
C GLY A 59 -24.13 -3.22 10.00
N GLY A 60 -24.66 -3.75 8.90
CA GLY A 60 -23.90 -4.59 7.97
C GLY A 60 -22.74 -3.85 7.32
N ALA A 61 -22.93 -2.59 6.95
CA ALA A 61 -21.89 -1.71 6.40
C ALA A 61 -20.70 -1.55 7.35
N VAL A 62 -20.96 -1.20 8.62
CA VAL A 62 -19.91 -1.03 9.64
C VAL A 62 -19.20 -2.35 9.91
N SER A 63 -19.93 -3.46 9.99
CA SER A 63 -19.32 -4.78 10.16
C SER A 63 -18.38 -5.11 9.00
N THR A 64 -18.85 -4.93 7.77
CA THR A 64 -18.10 -5.24 6.55
C THR A 64 -16.85 -4.36 6.42
N MET A 65 -16.95 -3.06 6.70
CA MET A 65 -15.80 -2.16 6.68
C MET A 65 -14.75 -2.54 7.72
N ASN A 66 -15.16 -2.89 8.94
CA ASN A 66 -14.20 -3.31 9.96
C ASN A 66 -13.49 -4.61 9.56
N ASP A 67 -14.23 -5.59 9.02
CA ASP A 67 -13.63 -6.84 8.52
C ASP A 67 -12.63 -6.59 7.39
N ASP A 68 -12.95 -5.69 6.47
CA ASP A 68 -12.06 -5.30 5.38
C ASP A 68 -10.83 -4.53 5.88
N LEU A 69 -10.99 -3.63 6.85
CA LEU A 69 -9.87 -2.92 7.49
C LEU A 69 -8.91 -3.89 8.18
N ASP A 70 -9.44 -4.92 8.85
CA ASP A 70 -8.61 -5.96 9.46
C ASP A 70 -7.85 -6.77 8.41
N ARG A 71 -8.48 -7.09 7.27
CA ARG A 71 -7.80 -7.76 6.14
C ARG A 71 -6.68 -6.89 5.57
N ILE A 72 -6.93 -5.60 5.34
CA ILE A 72 -5.92 -4.66 4.86
C ILE A 72 -4.76 -4.56 5.85
N ASN A 73 -5.04 -4.49 7.16
CA ASN A 73 -4.01 -4.42 8.19
C ASN A 73 -3.12 -5.68 8.20
N LEU A 74 -3.73 -6.87 8.06
CA LEU A 74 -2.99 -8.13 7.94
C LEU A 74 -2.13 -8.18 6.66
N TRP A 75 -2.70 -7.80 5.52
CA TRP A 75 -1.99 -7.69 4.25
C TRP A 75 -0.79 -6.73 4.38
N SER A 76 -0.98 -5.56 4.99
CA SER A 76 0.08 -4.55 5.15
C SER A 76 1.25 -5.07 5.97
N LYS A 77 0.97 -5.87 7.01
CA LYS A 77 2.00 -6.54 7.83
C LYS A 77 2.74 -7.61 7.04
N GLN A 78 2.01 -8.42 6.25
CA GLN A 78 2.60 -9.46 5.42
C GLN A 78 3.56 -8.90 4.39
N TRP A 79 3.19 -7.81 3.73
CA TRP A 79 3.98 -7.18 2.67
C TRP A 79 4.96 -6.12 3.17
N SER A 80 5.06 -5.93 4.50
CA SER A 80 5.92 -4.92 5.13
C SER A 80 5.65 -3.49 4.63
N LEU A 81 4.37 -3.18 4.35
CA LEU A 81 3.86 -1.85 4.00
C LEU A 81 2.93 -1.34 5.11
N PRO A 82 3.46 -0.90 6.26
CA PRO A 82 2.63 -0.53 7.40
C PRO A 82 1.66 0.60 7.08
N LEU A 83 0.40 0.43 7.48
CA LEU A 83 -0.61 1.49 7.36
C LEU A 83 -0.23 2.75 8.14
N ASN A 84 -0.54 3.90 7.55
CA ASN A 84 -0.37 5.18 8.23
C ASN A 84 -1.61 5.49 9.07
N ILE A 85 -1.57 5.13 10.36
CA ILE A 85 -2.67 5.34 11.31
C ILE A 85 -3.10 6.81 11.40
N ASN A 86 -2.19 7.77 11.16
CA ASN A 86 -2.54 9.20 11.22
C ASN A 86 -3.32 9.68 9.98
N LYS A 87 -3.40 8.85 8.94
CA LYS A 87 -4.14 9.10 7.70
C LYS A 87 -5.32 8.15 7.51
N CYS A 88 -5.53 7.21 8.44
CA CYS A 88 -6.66 6.27 8.45
C CYS A 88 -7.84 6.83 9.25
#